data_AF-A0A941SCN2-F1
#
_entry.id   AF-A0A941SCN2-F1
#
_cell.length_a   1.000
_cell.length_b   1.000
_cell.length_c   1.000
_cell.angle_alpha   90.00
_cell.angle_beta   90.00
_cell.angle_gamma   90.00
#
_symmetry.space_group_name_H-M   'P 1'
#
loop_
_entity.id
_entity.type
_entity.pdbx_description
1 polymer ?
#
loop_
_entity_poly.entity_id
_entity_poly.type
_entity_poly.pdbx_seq_one_letter_code
_entity_poly.pdbx_strand_id
1 'polypeptide(L)'
;MKTLLFLAALLTFSSGYAKEISYSSAGVGTNGKTFAGNLSSKDNGSTVSGELVDEDGGSHDFKGKRDDHGNITGKTKDGIQVELSTE
;
A
#
# COMPACT_ATOMS: atom_id res chain seq x y z
N MET A 1 11.19 -10.68 -56.20
CA MET A 1 10.90 -11.60 -55.09
C MET A 1 11.00 -10.79 -53.80
N LYS A 2 9.83 -10.37 -53.30
CA LYS A 2 9.57 -9.71 -52.01
C LYS A 2 9.15 -10.88 -51.09
N THR A 3 9.65 -11.07 -49.88
CA THR A 3 9.57 -10.19 -48.73
C THR A 3 10.48 -10.76 -47.66
N LEU A 4 11.34 -9.91 -47.09
CA LEU A 4 12.13 -10.23 -45.92
C LEU A 4 11.23 -10.66 -44.76
N LEU A 5 11.72 -11.63 -43.99
CA LEU A 5 11.31 -11.91 -42.61
C LEU A 5 11.16 -10.60 -41.85
N PHE A 6 9.95 -10.23 -41.48
CA PHE A 6 9.73 -9.22 -40.46
C PHE A 6 8.70 -9.72 -39.46
N LEU A 7 9.23 -9.91 -38.25
CA LEU A 7 8.60 -9.46 -37.02
C LEU A 7 7.57 -10.40 -36.39
N ALA A 8 8.12 -11.47 -35.82
CA ALA A 8 7.64 -12.11 -34.60
C ALA A 8 7.62 -11.12 -33.40
N ALA A 9 6.74 -10.11 -33.42
CA ALA A 9 6.59 -9.15 -32.33
C ALA A 9 5.13 -8.77 -32.05
N LEU A 10 4.19 -9.70 -32.26
CA LEU A 10 2.78 -9.51 -31.91
C LEU A 10 2.40 -10.18 -30.58
N LEU A 11 3.37 -10.33 -29.68
CA LEU A 11 3.16 -10.76 -28.31
C LEU A 11 4.00 -9.83 -27.43
N THR A 12 3.44 -9.39 -26.30
CA THR A 12 4.09 -8.60 -25.23
C THR A 12 3.89 -7.08 -25.21
N PHE A 13 2.66 -6.59 -25.34
CA PHE A 13 2.30 -5.32 -24.68
C PHE A 13 0.99 -5.45 -23.91
N SER A 14 0.89 -6.46 -23.04
CA SER A 14 0.03 -6.37 -21.87
C SER A 14 0.82 -5.67 -20.76
N SER A 15 1.00 -4.36 -20.91
CA SER A 15 1.52 -3.50 -19.84
C SER A 15 0.49 -3.48 -18.73
N GLY A 16 0.58 -4.43 -17.80
CA GLY A 16 -0.18 -4.41 -16.57
C GLY A 16 0.22 -3.18 -15.77
N TYR A 17 -0.57 -2.13 -15.83
CA TYR A 17 -0.47 -1.02 -14.89
C TYR A 17 -0.76 -1.62 -13.50
N ALA A 18 0.27 -1.78 -12.68
CA ALA A 18 0.07 -2.03 -11.26
C ALA A 18 -0.71 -0.82 -10.71
N LYS A 19 -2.00 -1.01 -10.48
CA LYS A 19 -2.90 0.03 -10.00
C LYS A 19 -2.53 0.29 -8.53
N GLU A 20 -1.75 1.33 -8.29
CA GLU A 20 -1.47 1.78 -6.93
C GLU A 20 -2.75 2.39 -6.35
N ILE A 21 -3.19 1.87 -5.21
CA ILE A 21 -4.36 2.35 -4.49
C ILE A 21 -3.88 3.01 -3.20
N SER A 22 -4.29 4.26 -2.98
CA SER A 22 -3.98 5.02 -1.76
C SER A 22 -5.20 5.09 -0.84
N TYR A 23 -4.95 5.01 0.47
CA TYR A 23 -5.95 5.01 1.52
C TYR A 23 -5.58 6.02 2.61
N SER A 24 -6.48 6.96 2.91
CA SER A 24 -6.39 7.75 4.14
C SER A 24 -6.79 6.85 5.30
N SER A 25 -5.93 6.72 6.31
CA SER A 25 -6.11 5.78 7.40
C SER A 25 -5.79 6.44 8.73
N ALA A 26 -6.59 6.16 9.75
CA ALA A 26 -6.36 6.62 11.12
C ALA A 26 -6.72 5.52 12.13
N GLY A 27 -6.08 5.56 13.31
CA GLY A 27 -6.32 4.60 14.38
C GLY A 27 -5.39 4.76 15.57
N VAL A 28 -5.46 3.80 16.50
CA VAL A 28 -4.74 3.87 17.78
C VAL A 28 -3.73 2.72 17.86
N GLY A 29 -2.49 3.05 18.21
CA GLY A 29 -1.44 2.07 18.44
C GLY A 29 -1.53 1.43 19.82
N THR A 30 -0.87 0.30 20.00
CA THR A 30 -0.79 -0.40 21.30
C THR A 30 -0.09 0.41 22.40
N ASN A 31 0.65 1.46 22.03
CA ASN A 31 1.24 2.42 22.95
C ASN A 31 0.26 3.52 23.41
N GLY A 32 -1.00 3.47 22.95
CA GLY A 32 -2.04 4.45 23.26
C GLY A 32 -2.02 5.71 22.40
N LYS A 33 -1.04 5.86 21.50
CA LYS A 33 -0.96 7.03 20.61
C LYS A 33 -1.88 6.88 19.41
N THR A 34 -2.39 8.00 18.93
CA THR A 34 -3.11 8.07 17.65
C THR A 34 -2.12 8.18 16.50
N PHE A 35 -2.38 7.45 15.42
CA PHE A 35 -1.61 7.47 14.18
C PHE A 35 -2.53 7.75 13.00
N ALA A 36 -2.09 8.59 12.05
CA ALA A 36 -2.81 8.87 10.82
C ALA A 36 -1.85 9.00 9.64
N GLY A 37 -2.29 8.61 8.44
CA GLY A 37 -1.46 8.74 7.25
C GLY A 37 -2.07 8.19 5.97
N ASN A 38 -1.34 8.36 4.88
CA ASN A 38 -1.70 7.85 3.57
C ASN A 38 -0.94 6.55 3.31
N LEU A 39 -1.67 5.45 3.16
CA LEU A 39 -1.12 4.14 2.89
C LEU A 39 -1.36 3.76 1.43
N SER A 40 -0.35 3.19 0.77
CA SER A 40 -0.49 2.70 -0.60
C SER A 40 -0.35 1.18 -0.69
N SER A 41 -1.01 0.59 -1.67
CA SER A 41 -0.91 -0.83 -2.02
C SER A 41 -0.61 -0.98 -3.51
N LYS A 42 0.34 -1.84 -3.86
CA LYS A 42 0.72 -2.13 -5.25
C LYS A 42 0.06 -3.39 -5.85
N ASP A 43 -0.52 -4.26 -5.03
CA ASP A 43 -1.11 -5.54 -5.45
C ASP A 43 -2.46 -5.80 -4.78
N ASN A 44 -3.55 -5.49 -5.49
CA ASN A 44 -4.95 -5.79 -5.11
C ASN A 44 -5.42 -5.31 -3.72
N GLY A 45 -4.69 -4.42 -3.06
CA GLY A 45 -5.12 -3.77 -1.82
C GLY A 45 -4.74 -4.52 -0.54
N SER A 46 -4.26 -5.75 -0.59
CA SER A 46 -4.09 -6.60 0.61
C SER A 46 -2.86 -6.22 1.44
N THR A 47 -1.75 -5.85 0.82
CA THR A 47 -0.56 -5.36 1.54
C THR A 47 -0.47 -3.86 1.38
N VAL A 48 -0.43 -3.14 2.50
CA VAL A 48 -0.37 -1.69 2.53
C VAL A 48 0.91 -1.24 3.21
N SER A 49 1.48 -0.15 2.71
CA SER A 49 2.65 0.49 3.28
C SER A 49 2.57 1.99 3.13
N GLY A 50 3.19 2.72 4.03
CA GLY A 50 3.22 4.17 3.96
C GLY A 50 3.86 4.77 5.19
N GLU A 51 3.63 6.06 5.37
CA GLU A 51 4.06 6.82 6.53
C GLU A 51 2.84 7.13 7.40
N LEU A 52 2.95 6.86 8.69
CA LEU A 52 1.99 7.29 9.69
C LEU A 52 2.62 8.39 10.54
N VAL A 53 1.84 9.42 10.82
CA VAL A 53 2.20 10.51 11.71
C VAL A 53 1.48 10.30 13.03
N ASP A 54 2.21 10.31 14.13
CA ASP A 54 1.64 10.27 15.48
C ASP A 54 1.11 11.65 15.91
N GLU A 55 0.35 11.69 17.00
CA GLU A 55 -0.22 12.94 17.53
C GLU A 55 0.83 13.98 17.98
N ASP A 56 2.07 13.55 18.22
CA ASP A 56 3.20 14.43 18.55
C ASP A 56 3.91 14.95 17.29
N GLY A 57 3.46 14.56 16.09
CA GLY A 57 4.07 14.91 14.80
C GLY A 57 5.24 14.02 14.39
N GLY A 58 5.48 12.91 15.10
CA GLY A 58 6.47 11.90 14.75
C GLY A 58 6.05 11.09 13.53
N SER A 59 6.94 10.99 12.54
CA SER A 59 6.72 10.14 11.36
C SER A 59 7.25 8.72 11.60
N HIS A 60 6.46 7.73 11.21
CA HIS A 60 6.75 6.31 11.38
C HIS A 60 6.45 5.53 10.09
N ASP A 61 7.48 4.84 9.58
CA ASP A 61 7.31 3.86 8.50
C ASP A 61 6.35 2.74 8.96
N PHE A 62 5.31 2.48 8.17
CA PHE A 62 4.30 1.47 8.44
C PHE A 62 4.24 0.41 7.33
N LYS A 63 4.08 -0.84 7.74
CA LYS A 63 3.69 -1.95 6.86
C LYS A 63 2.61 -2.78 7.53
N GLY A 64 1.58 -3.10 6.77
CA GLY A 64 0.43 -3.84 7.27
C GLY A 64 -0.33 -4.58 6.19
N LYS A 65 -1.46 -5.13 6.59
CA LYS A 65 -2.42 -5.79 5.72
C LYS A 65 -3.79 -5.18 5.88
N ARG A 66 -4.48 -4.99 4.75
CA ARG A 66 -5.88 -4.60 4.71
C ARG A 66 -6.74 -5.86 4.57
N ASP A 67 -7.80 -5.97 5.34
CA ASP A 67 -8.82 -7.00 5.20
C ASP A 67 -9.93 -6.58 4.21
N ASP A 68 -10.84 -7.52 3.92
CA ASP A 68 -11.96 -7.28 2.99
C ASP A 68 -13.00 -6.28 3.55
N HIS A 69 -12.94 -5.96 4.85
CA HIS A 69 -13.81 -4.97 5.49
C HIS A 69 -13.19 -3.56 5.52
N GLY A 70 -11.95 -3.39 5.04
CA GLY A 70 -11.25 -2.11 5.07
C GLY A 70 -10.50 -1.81 6.36
N ASN A 71 -10.37 -2.78 7.26
CA ASN A 71 -9.50 -2.66 8.43
C ASN A 71 -8.06 -2.94 8.02
N ILE A 72 -7.14 -2.14 8.53
CA ILE A 72 -5.71 -2.28 8.29
C ILE A 72 -5.04 -2.63 9.60
N THR A 73 -4.31 -3.74 9.63
CA THR A 73 -3.52 -4.16 10.79
C THR A 73 -2.05 -4.26 10.41
N GLY A 74 -1.16 -3.71 11.24
CA GLY A 74 0.26 -3.74 10.94
C GLY A 74 1.14 -3.29 12.09
N LYS A 75 2.42 -3.10 11.78
CA LYS A 75 3.40 -2.60 12.73
C LYS A 75 4.19 -1.45 12.11
N THR A 76 4.49 -0.45 12.92
CA THR A 76 5.51 0.53 12.57
C THR A 76 6.90 -0.12 12.66
N LYS A 77 7.90 0.52 12.06
CA LYS A 77 9.31 0.09 12.17
C LYS A 77 9.82 0.04 13.61
N ASP A 78 9.24 0.85 14.49
CA ASP A 78 9.55 0.87 15.93
C ASP A 78 8.85 -0.26 16.71
N GLY A 79 8.13 -1.14 16.00
CA GLY A 79 7.48 -2.31 16.58
C GLY A 79 6.11 -2.03 17.22
N ILE A 80 5.59 -0.82 17.08
CA ILE A 80 4.26 -0.44 17.60
C ILE A 80 3.22 -1.09 16.70
N GLN A 81 2.32 -1.88 17.28
CA GLN A 81 1.21 -2.46 16.55
C GLN A 81 0.09 -1.44 16.44
N VAL A 82 -0.45 -1.27 15.23
CA VAL A 82 -1.46 -0.27 14.92
C VAL A 82 -2.60 -0.95 14.15
N GLU A 83 -3.82 -0.65 14.59
CA GLU A 83 -5.05 -0.98 13.87
C GLU A 83 -5.63 0.33 13.34
N LEU A 84 -5.82 0.40 12.02
CA LEU A 84 -6.30 1.56 11.31
C LEU A 84 -7.58 1.20 10.58
N SER A 85 -8.47 2.17 10.43
CA SER A 85 -9.62 2.06 9.53
C SER A 85 -9.40 2.96 8.33
N THR A 86 -9.76 2.49 7.13
CA THR A 86 -9.82 3.36 5.95
C THR A 86 -11.18 4.05 5.89
N GLU A 87 -11.19 5.36 5.66
CA GLU A 87 -12.42 6.12 5.37
C GLU A 87 -12.93 5.88 3.93
#